data_AF-A0A933QL24-F1
#
_entry.id   AF-A0A933QL24-F1
#
_cell.length_a   1.000
_cell.length_b   1.000
_cell.length_c   1.000
_cell.angle_alpha   90.00
_cell.angle_beta   90.00
_cell.angle_gamma   90.00
#
_symmetry.space_group_name_H-M   'P 1'
#
loop_
_entity.id
_entity.type
_entity.pdbx_description
1 polymer ?
#
loop_
_entity_poly.entity_id
_entity_poly.type
_entity_poly.pdbx_seq_one_letter_code
_entity_poly.pdbx_strand_id
1 'polypeptide(L)'
;MMRNQKIIAIVGMPGVGKTTTCEFFKKKGFPVLRFGDETDRGLAELGKPLTEENERWYRENLRKELGMAAYAIKIKPRIEEALKK
;
A
#
# COMPACT_ATOMS: atom_id res chain seq x y z
N MET A 1 21.47 16.67 11.95
CA MET A 1 20.11 16.77 12.53
C MET A 1 19.27 15.66 11.93
N MET A 2 18.89 14.64 12.70
CA MET A 2 17.99 13.60 12.18
C MET A 2 16.62 14.23 11.92
N ARG A 3 16.15 14.22 10.67
CA ARG A 3 14.77 14.56 10.34
C ARG A 3 13.88 13.51 11.01
N ASN A 4 13.10 13.92 12.00
CA ASN A 4 12.21 13.04 12.74
C ASN A 4 10.94 12.77 11.91
N GLN A 5 11.09 11.99 10.84
CA GLN A 5 9.99 11.65 9.94
C GLN A 5 9.03 10.70 10.64
N LYS A 6 7.74 11.05 10.63
CA LYS A 6 6.68 10.26 11.25
C LYS A 6 5.92 9.52 10.16
N ILE A 7 5.75 8.21 10.33
CA ILE A 7 4.91 7.38 9.47
C ILE A 7 3.67 7.00 10.28
N ILE A 8 2.49 7.21 9.70
CA ILE A 8 1.21 6.85 10.34
C ILE A 8 0.61 5.67 9.58
N ALA A 9 0.42 4.56 10.28
CA ALA A 9 -0.28 3.39 9.75
C ALA A 9 -1.77 3.46 10.13
N ILE A 10 -2.65 3.55 9.12
CA ILE A 10 -4.10 3.57 9.32
C ILE A 10 -4.65 2.16 9.08
N VAL A 11 -5.10 1.50 10.16
CA VAL A 11 -5.62 0.12 10.14
C VAL A 11 -7.03 0.03 10.73
N GLY A 12 -7.74 -1.07 10.46
CA GLY A 12 -9.09 -1.32 10.97
C GLY A 12 -10.00 -2.05 9.98
N MET A 13 -11.14 -2.55 10.45
CA MET A 13 -12.11 -3.30 9.64
C MET A 13 -12.74 -2.44 8.52
N PRO A 14 -13.32 -3.03 7.46
CA PRO A 14 -14.13 -2.29 6.49
C PRO A 14 -15.21 -1.44 7.18
N GLY A 15 -15.54 -0.27 6.63
CA GLY A 15 -16.56 0.63 7.20
C GLY A 15 -16.12 1.53 8.36
N VAL A 16 -14.96 1.29 9.01
CA VAL A 16 -14.52 2.10 10.19
C VAL A 16 -14.00 3.50 9.87
N GLY A 17 -14.13 3.97 8.62
CA GLY A 17 -13.71 5.33 8.23
C GLY A 17 -12.24 5.49 7.81
N LYS A 18 -11.48 4.41 7.58
CA LYS A 18 -10.08 4.49 7.12
C LYS A 18 -9.91 5.40 5.89
N THR A 19 -10.78 5.23 4.89
CA THR A 19 -10.76 6.03 3.66
C THR A 19 -10.97 7.51 3.97
N THR A 20 -11.92 7.84 4.86
CA THR A 20 -12.17 9.21 5.31
C THR A 20 -10.93 9.82 5.96
N THR A 21 -10.25 9.07 6.85
CA THR A 21 -9.00 9.51 7.48
C THR A 21 -7.88 9.74 6.45
N CYS A 22 -7.74 8.84 5.49
CA CYS A 22 -6.79 8.99 4.39
C CYS A 22 -7.04 10.27 3.58
N GLU A 23 -8.31 10.54 3.22
CA GLU A 23 -8.68 11.75 2.47
C GLU A 23 -8.41 13.04 3.26
N PHE A 24 -8.60 13.02 4.58
CA PHE A 24 -8.23 14.15 5.44
C PHE A 24 -6.72 14.47 5.33
N PHE A 25 -5.86 13.46 5.43
CA PHE A 25 -4.40 13.66 5.31
C PHE A 25 -3.99 14.12 3.91
N LYS A 26 -4.58 13.54 2.85
CA LYS A 26 -4.34 13.98 1.47
C LYS A 26 -4.68 15.46 1.28
N LYS A 27 -5.83 15.92 1.78
CA LYS A 27 -6.25 17.35 1.71
C LYS A 27 -5.31 18.29 2.46
N LYS A 28 -4.56 17.78 3.43
CA LYS A 28 -3.53 18.53 4.18
C LYS A 28 -2.15 18.48 3.52
N GLY A 29 -2.03 17.87 2.34
CA GLY A 29 -0.78 17.78 1.57
C GLY A 29 0.13 16.62 1.97
N PHE A 30 -0.34 15.70 2.83
CA PHE A 30 0.46 14.52 3.19
C PHE A 30 0.32 13.42 2.13
N PRO A 31 1.42 12.77 1.73
CA PRO A 31 1.35 11.60 0.87
C PRO A 31 0.63 10.46 1.60
N VAL A 32 -0.29 9.79 0.90
CA VAL A 32 -1.00 8.62 1.40
C VAL A 32 -0.77 7.48 0.43
N LEU A 33 -0.27 6.36 0.96
CA LEU A 33 0.01 5.14 0.22
C LEU A 33 -0.90 4.02 0.73
N ARG A 34 -1.51 3.24 -0.17
CA ARG A 34 -2.39 2.12 0.18
C ARG A 34 -1.71 0.80 -0.15
N PHE A 35 -1.74 -0.14 0.78
CA PHE A 35 -1.20 -1.50 0.58
C PHE A 35 -1.86 -2.21 -0.61
N GLY A 36 -3.17 -2.05 -0.79
CA GLY A 36 -3.91 -2.64 -1.92
C GLY A 36 -3.38 -2.22 -3.30
N ASP A 37 -2.80 -1.02 -3.42
CA ASP A 37 -2.23 -0.57 -4.69
C ASP A 37 -1.10 -1.50 -5.17
N GLU A 38 -0.39 -2.18 -4.27
CA GLU A 38 0.68 -3.11 -4.68
C GLU A 38 0.13 -4.34 -5.42
N THR A 39 -1.14 -4.70 -5.20
CA THR A 39 -1.82 -5.75 -5.96
C THR A 39 -2.17 -5.23 -7.35
N ASP A 40 -2.80 -4.06 -7.44
CA ASP A 40 -3.22 -3.45 -8.70
C ASP A 40 -2.00 -3.19 -9.61
N ARG A 41 -0.91 -2.66 -9.04
CA ARG A 41 0.36 -2.42 -9.75
C ARG A 41 1.01 -3.72 -10.22
N GLY A 42 1.05 -4.73 -9.36
CA GLY A 42 1.61 -6.03 -9.71
C GLY A 42 0.85 -6.75 -10.81
N LEU A 43 -0.48 -6.66 -10.80
CA LEU A 43 -1.31 -7.19 -11.89
C LEU A 43 -1.08 -6.44 -13.19
N ALA A 44 -0.98 -5.10 -13.14
CA ALA A 44 -0.66 -4.28 -14.30
C ALA A 44 0.73 -4.61 -14.88
N GLU A 45 1.75 -4.80 -14.03
CA GLU A 45 3.11 -5.22 -14.41
C GLU A 45 3.10 -6.59 -15.13
N LEU A 46 2.18 -7.47 -14.77
CA LEU A 46 1.99 -8.80 -15.37
C LEU A 46 1.02 -8.80 -16.57
N GLY A 47 0.48 -7.64 -16.96
CA GLY A 47 -0.53 -7.54 -18.02
C GLY A 47 -1.85 -8.25 -17.70
N LYS A 48 -2.17 -8.45 -16.42
CA LYS A 48 -3.39 -9.15 -15.98
C LYS A 48 -4.52 -8.15 -15.68
N PRO A 49 -5.76 -8.42 -16.10
CA PRO A 49 -6.92 -7.60 -15.75
C PRO A 49 -7.17 -7.58 -14.24
N LEU A 50 -7.68 -6.45 -13.74
CA LEU A 50 -8.10 -6.32 -12.34
C LEU A 50 -9.43 -7.05 -12.14
N THR A 51 -9.36 -8.32 -11.73
CA THR A 51 -10.50 -9.17 -11.39
C THR A 51 -10.26 -9.81 -10.02
N GLU A 52 -11.33 -10.19 -9.33
CA GLU A 52 -11.23 -10.84 -8.01
C GLU A 52 -10.34 -12.09 -8.04
N GLU A 53 -10.45 -12.89 -9.10
CA GLU A 53 -9.62 -14.09 -9.29
C GLU A 53 -8.13 -13.74 -9.41
N ASN A 54 -7.79 -12.76 -10.26
CA ASN A 54 -6.41 -12.33 -10.46
C ASN A 54 -5.84 -11.67 -9.20
N GLU A 55 -6.62 -10.83 -8.52
CA GLU A 55 -6.24 -10.24 -7.24
C GLU A 55 -5.93 -11.34 -6.23
N ARG A 56 -6.85 -12.27 -6.01
CA ARG A 56 -6.64 -13.38 -5.07
C ARG A 56 -5.39 -14.17 -5.41
N TRP A 57 -5.23 -14.58 -6.67
CA TRP A 57 -4.06 -15.30 -7.15
C TRP A 57 -2.76 -14.53 -6.86
N TYR A 58 -2.71 -13.24 -7.19
CA TYR A 58 -1.52 -12.42 -6.95
C TYR A 58 -1.20 -12.31 -5.46
N ARG A 59 -2.20 -12.02 -4.62
CA ARG A 59 -2.02 -11.89 -3.17
C ARG A 59 -1.55 -13.18 -2.50
N GLU A 60 -2.02 -14.32 -2.97
CA GLU A 60 -1.61 -15.62 -2.45
C GLU A 60 -0.18 -15.96 -2.88
N ASN A 61 0.17 -15.77 -4.16
CA ASN A 61 1.54 -16.04 -4.64
C ASN A 61 2.57 -15.10 -4.03
N LEU A 62 2.25 -13.82 -3.93
CA LEU A 62 3.15 -12.84 -3.30
C LEU A 62 3.47 -13.23 -1.84
N ARG A 63 2.50 -13.76 -1.10
CA ARG A 63 2.72 -14.27 0.26
C ARG A 63 3.49 -15.59 0.29
N LYS A 64 3.31 -16.47 -0.69
CA LYS A 64 4.11 -17.71 -0.82
C LYS A 64 5.59 -17.38 -1.04
N GLU A 65 5.88 -16.37 -1.86
CA GLU A 65 7.25 -15.97 -2.22
C GLU A 65 7.94 -15.14 -1.14
N LEU A 66 7.26 -14.13 -0.59
CA LEU A 66 7.86 -13.12 0.29
C LEU A 66 7.44 -13.26 1.77
N GLY A 67 6.58 -14.23 2.08
CA GLY A 67 6.08 -14.49 3.43
C GLY A 67 5.18 -13.39 3.99
N MET A 68 5.10 -13.33 5.32
CA MET A 68 4.25 -12.39 6.08
C MET A 68 4.53 -10.92 5.73
N ALA A 69 5.76 -10.57 5.37
CA ALA A 69 6.20 -9.21 5.08
C ALA A 69 5.95 -8.77 3.62
N ALA A 70 5.39 -9.63 2.77
CA ALA A 70 5.21 -9.41 1.33
C ALA A 70 4.84 -7.97 0.92
N TYR A 71 3.77 -7.43 1.49
CA TYR A 71 3.33 -6.08 1.13
C TYR A 71 4.21 -4.97 1.69
N ALA A 72 4.77 -5.15 2.89
CA ALA A 72 5.69 -4.18 3.47
C ALA A 72 6.96 -4.07 2.60
N ILE A 73 7.45 -5.19 2.09
CA ILE A 73 8.57 -5.25 1.14
C ILE A 73 8.19 -4.51 -0.15
N LYS A 74 7.02 -4.79 -0.74
CA LYS A 74 6.59 -4.17 -2.00
C LYS A 74 6.34 -2.65 -1.91
N ILE A 75 5.76 -2.18 -0.81
CA ILE A 75 5.43 -0.75 -0.64
C ILE A 75 6.63 0.10 -0.17
N LYS A 76 7.64 -0.52 0.44
CA LYS A 76 8.82 0.18 1.01
C LYS A 76 9.47 1.17 0.04
N PRO A 77 9.74 0.86 -1.24
CA PRO A 77 10.32 1.82 -2.18
C PRO A 77 9.49 3.10 -2.34
N ARG A 78 8.16 3.00 -2.31
CA ARG A 78 7.26 4.17 -2.39
C ARG A 78 7.26 4.99 -1.10
N ILE A 79 7.38 4.33 0.05
CA ILE A 79 7.53 5.02 1.34
C ILE A 79 8.84 5.80 1.33
N GLU A 80 9.95 5.17 0.96
CA GLU A 80 11.27 5.82 0.89
C GLU A 80 11.26 7.01 -0.08
N GLU A 81 10.61 6.88 -1.24
CA GLU A 81 10.46 7.99 -2.18
C GLU A 81 9.60 9.13 -1.62
N ALA A 82 8.49 8.80 -0.95
CA ALA A 82 7.64 9.81 -0.31
C ALA A 82 8.35 10.57 0.82
N LEU A 83 9.33 9.95 1.47
CA LEU A 83 10.14 10.55 2.54
C LEU A 83 11.28 11.43 2.01
N LYS A 84 11.60 11.42 0.72
CA LYS A 84 12.63 12.33 0.16
C LYS A 84 12.12 13.77 -0.01
N LYS A 85 10.80 13.96 -0.02
CA LYS A 85 10.15 15.28 -0.08
C LYS A 85 10.27 16.01 1.26
#